data_AF-A0A7K8MZX9-F1
#
_entry.id   AF-A0A7K8MZX9-F1
#
_cell.length_a   1.000
_cell.length_b   1.000
_cell.length_c   1.000
_cell.angle_alpha   90.00
_cell.angle_beta   90.00
_cell.angle_gamma   90.00
#
_symmetry.space_group_name_H-M   'P 1'
#
loop_
_entity.id
_entity.type
_entity.pdbx_description
1 polymer ?
#
loop_
_entity_poly.entity_id
_entity_poly.type
_entity_poly.pdbx_seq_one_letter_code
_entity_poly.pdbx_strand_id
1 'polypeptide(L)'
;QPLARAPCRRCALVSSSGQMLGSRLGRAIDGEECVLRMNHAPTGGYEEDVGARSTVRVVSHTSVPLLLRDQPYFFERSRETVYVVWGPAKKMSREKAGPTYRALLKVVEKYPGLQIYTLTEQKMAYCDDLFQNETGKNRMKSGSFLSTGWFTMILAMELCEQVSVFGMVNDNYCREKNHSSVPYHYFEKGRLDECKTYLAHERAPRAGHRFITEKAVFSRWAKKRNIVFTHPSWAGG
;
A
#
# COMPACT_ATOMS: atom_id res chain seq x y z
N GLN A 1 -9.27 -14.52 -14.33
CA GLN A 1 -8.09 -14.38 -15.21
C GLN A 1 -6.96 -13.76 -14.40
N PRO A 2 -5.68 -14.05 -14.72
CA PRO A 2 -4.55 -13.34 -14.11
C PRO A 2 -4.56 -11.87 -14.52
N LEU A 3 -3.89 -11.02 -13.74
CA LEU A 3 -3.64 -9.64 -14.14
C LEU A 3 -2.67 -9.65 -15.32
N ALA A 4 -3.14 -9.29 -16.51
CA ALA A 4 -2.33 -9.16 -17.71
C ALA A 4 -2.21 -7.68 -18.07
N ARG A 5 -1.04 -7.11 -17.83
CA ARG A 5 -0.74 -5.69 -18.13
C ARG A 5 0.71 -5.58 -18.57
N ALA A 6 0.98 -4.71 -19.54
CA ALA A 6 2.35 -4.32 -19.85
C ALA A 6 2.98 -3.62 -18.63
N PRO A 7 4.26 -3.92 -18.30
CA PRO A 7 4.98 -3.18 -17.28
C PRO A 7 5.01 -1.68 -17.60
N CYS A 8 4.87 -0.84 -16.58
CA CYS A 8 5.06 0.59 -16.70
C CYS A 8 6.54 0.91 -16.55
N ARG A 9 7.06 1.87 -17.30
CA ARG A 9 8.49 2.24 -17.21
C ARG A 9 8.78 2.95 -15.91
N ARG A 10 7.91 3.88 -15.52
CA ARG A 10 8.03 4.61 -14.26
C ARG A 10 6.73 4.59 -13.47
N CYS A 11 6.85 4.29 -12.20
CA CYS A 11 5.73 4.21 -11.28
C CYS A 11 5.91 5.13 -10.09
N ALA A 12 4.86 5.85 -9.71
CA ALA A 12 4.74 6.46 -8.38
C ALA A 12 4.07 5.48 -7.42
N LEU A 13 4.74 5.09 -6.35
CA LEU A 13 4.13 4.41 -5.20
C LEU A 13 3.88 5.45 -4.11
N VAL A 14 2.59 5.74 -3.87
CA VAL A 14 2.17 6.77 -2.91
C VAL A 14 1.69 6.11 -1.62
N SER A 15 2.48 6.28 -0.57
CA SER A 15 2.13 5.90 0.80
C SER A 15 0.97 6.76 1.34
N SER A 16 0.30 6.26 2.38
CA SER A 16 -0.78 6.98 3.05
C SER A 16 -0.31 7.94 4.14
N SER A 17 0.99 8.04 4.40
CA SER A 17 1.58 8.82 5.50
C SER A 17 1.23 10.31 5.47
N GLY A 18 1.13 10.93 6.67
CA GLY A 18 1.04 12.37 6.83
C GLY A 18 2.27 13.15 6.35
N GLN A 19 3.38 12.49 6.04
CA GLN A 19 4.55 13.12 5.39
C GLN A 19 4.22 13.76 4.04
N MET A 20 3.11 13.35 3.42
CA MET A 20 2.66 13.97 2.17
C MET A 20 2.07 15.37 2.35
N LEU A 21 1.60 15.73 3.55
CA LEU A 21 0.93 17.02 3.78
C LEU A 21 1.89 18.19 3.53
N GLY A 22 1.47 19.13 2.66
CA GLY A 22 2.25 20.29 2.28
C GLY A 22 3.46 20.00 1.38
N SER A 23 3.60 18.76 0.87
CA SER A 23 4.71 18.38 0.01
C SER A 23 4.63 18.98 -1.40
N ARG A 24 3.42 19.32 -1.88
CA ARG A 24 3.16 19.85 -3.24
C ARG A 24 3.69 18.96 -4.37
N LEU A 25 3.78 17.65 -4.14
CA LEU A 25 4.33 16.68 -5.08
C LEU A 25 3.30 16.11 -6.06
N GLY A 26 2.05 16.57 -6.03
CA GLY A 26 0.97 15.99 -6.81
C GLY A 26 1.22 15.99 -8.32
N ARG A 27 1.82 17.07 -8.85
CA ARG A 27 2.21 17.13 -10.27
C ARG A 27 3.31 16.14 -10.62
N ALA A 28 4.29 15.94 -9.73
CA ALA A 28 5.37 14.99 -9.96
C ALA A 28 4.82 13.55 -9.96
N ILE A 29 3.94 13.23 -9.01
CA ILE A 29 3.26 11.93 -8.91
C ILE A 29 2.42 11.66 -10.18
N ASP A 30 1.61 12.63 -10.59
CA ASP A 30 0.73 12.47 -11.76
C ASP A 30 1.50 12.48 -13.10
N GLY A 31 2.78 12.87 -13.10
CA GLY A 31 3.68 12.77 -14.25
C GLY A 31 4.24 11.37 -14.50
N GLU A 32 4.09 10.44 -13.54
CA GLU A 32 4.50 9.05 -13.74
C GLU A 32 3.50 8.27 -14.59
N GLU A 33 3.96 7.21 -15.25
CA GLU A 33 3.12 6.41 -16.15
C GLU A 33 2.01 5.71 -15.37
N CYS A 34 2.38 5.11 -14.23
CA CYS A 34 1.49 4.39 -13.35
C CYS A 34 1.56 4.92 -11.91
N VAL A 35 0.41 5.15 -11.29
CA VAL A 35 0.32 5.58 -9.89
C VAL A 35 -0.32 4.47 -9.06
N LEU A 36 0.44 3.95 -8.10
CA LEU A 36 0.03 2.92 -7.16
C LEU A 36 -0.37 3.56 -5.83
N ARG A 37 -1.61 3.33 -5.41
CA ARG A 37 -2.16 3.82 -4.13
C ARG A 37 -2.62 2.66 -3.25
N MET A 38 -2.85 2.95 -1.98
CA MET A 38 -3.19 1.93 -0.99
C MET A 38 -4.53 2.22 -0.32
N ASN A 39 -5.30 1.16 -0.07
CA ASN A 39 -6.50 1.16 0.76
C ASN A 39 -7.48 2.29 0.36
N HIS A 40 -8.13 2.92 1.34
CA HIS A 40 -9.09 4.00 1.14
C HIS A 40 -8.46 5.40 1.14
N ALA A 41 -7.15 5.51 0.91
CA ALA A 41 -6.48 6.81 0.89
C ALA A 41 -7.01 7.67 -0.29
N PRO A 42 -7.70 8.80 -0.03
CA PRO A 42 -8.33 9.62 -1.05
C PRO A 42 -7.31 10.55 -1.69
N THR A 43 -7.58 10.98 -2.91
CA THR A 43 -6.93 12.11 -3.57
C THR A 43 -7.71 13.41 -3.39
N GLY A 44 -9.03 13.31 -3.23
CA GLY A 44 -9.95 14.44 -3.10
C GLY A 44 -9.58 15.36 -1.93
N GLY A 45 -9.29 16.62 -2.22
CA GLY A 45 -8.87 17.62 -1.23
C GLY A 45 -7.39 17.57 -0.85
N TYR A 46 -6.60 16.70 -1.49
CA TYR A 46 -5.16 16.52 -1.26
C TYR A 46 -4.37 16.52 -2.57
N GLU A 47 -4.99 16.90 -3.71
CA GLU A 47 -4.43 16.73 -5.05
C GLU A 47 -3.11 17.47 -5.23
N GLU A 48 -2.95 18.62 -4.59
CA GLU A 48 -1.69 19.38 -4.62
C GLU A 48 -0.52 18.56 -4.08
N ASP A 49 -0.77 17.78 -3.02
CA ASP A 49 0.25 17.00 -2.32
C ASP A 49 0.42 15.60 -2.90
N VAL A 50 -0.69 14.91 -3.17
CA VAL A 50 -0.68 13.48 -3.50
C VAL A 50 -1.06 13.18 -4.95
N GLY A 51 -1.43 14.18 -5.74
CA GLY A 51 -1.91 14.01 -7.12
C GLY A 51 -3.33 13.48 -7.20
N ALA A 52 -3.92 13.50 -8.40
CA ALA A 52 -5.28 13.06 -8.66
C ALA A 52 -5.36 11.65 -9.28
N ARG A 53 -4.31 11.16 -9.94
CA ARG A 53 -4.34 9.91 -10.72
C ARG A 53 -4.20 8.67 -9.83
N SER A 54 -4.85 7.58 -10.23
CA SER A 54 -4.74 6.27 -9.59
C SER A 54 -4.85 5.18 -10.64
N THR A 55 -3.74 4.52 -10.98
CA THR A 55 -3.70 3.44 -11.97
C THR A 55 -4.00 2.10 -11.33
N VAL A 56 -3.36 1.83 -10.18
CA VAL A 56 -3.54 0.61 -9.40
C VAL A 56 -3.80 0.97 -7.95
N ARG A 57 -4.77 0.30 -7.32
CA ARG A 57 -5.05 0.47 -5.90
C ARG A 57 -4.99 -0.88 -5.19
N VAL A 58 -4.02 -1.03 -4.29
CA VAL A 58 -3.86 -2.24 -3.49
C VAL A 58 -4.64 -2.09 -2.19
N VAL A 59 -5.55 -3.01 -1.91
CA VAL A 59 -6.55 -2.87 -0.84
C VAL A 59 -6.50 -4.06 0.10
N SER A 60 -6.29 -3.81 1.39
CA SER A 60 -6.49 -4.86 2.40
C SER A 60 -7.97 -5.15 2.58
N HIS A 61 -8.32 -6.40 2.85
CA HIS A 61 -9.68 -6.83 3.15
C HIS A 61 -10.34 -6.02 4.28
N THR A 62 -9.56 -5.49 5.23
CA THR A 62 -10.05 -4.62 6.31
C THR A 62 -10.46 -3.23 5.81
N SER A 63 -9.89 -2.77 4.70
CA SER A 63 -10.23 -1.49 4.07
C SER A 63 -11.38 -1.59 3.08
N VAL A 64 -11.75 -2.79 2.62
CA VAL A 64 -12.88 -2.98 1.68
C VAL A 64 -14.18 -2.34 2.19
N PRO A 65 -14.61 -2.52 3.47
CA PRO A 65 -15.80 -1.84 3.99
C PRO A 65 -15.73 -0.30 3.89
N LEU A 66 -14.53 0.29 3.95
CA LEU A 66 -14.35 1.74 3.84
C LEU A 66 -14.54 2.21 2.40
N LEU A 67 -14.05 1.46 1.42
CA LEU A 67 -14.32 1.74 0.00
C LEU A 67 -15.81 1.60 -0.32
N LEU A 68 -16.47 0.61 0.28
CA LEU A 68 -17.92 0.39 0.10
C LEU A 68 -18.80 1.50 0.67
N ARG A 69 -18.29 2.32 1.60
CA ARG A 69 -19.01 3.49 2.14
C ARG A 69 -19.04 4.66 1.16
N ASP A 70 -18.03 4.76 0.29
CA ASP A 70 -17.93 5.81 -0.73
C ASP A 70 -17.69 5.20 -2.13
N GLN A 71 -18.65 4.37 -2.54
CA GLN A 71 -18.59 3.72 -3.84
C GLN A 71 -18.57 4.70 -5.02
N PRO A 72 -19.32 5.83 -5.02
CA PRO A 72 -19.24 6.78 -6.12
C PRO A 72 -17.80 7.28 -6.33
N TYR A 73 -17.07 7.56 -5.26
CA TYR A 73 -15.68 7.97 -5.36
C TYR A 73 -14.76 6.84 -5.88
N PHE A 74 -14.79 5.67 -5.25
CA PHE A 74 -13.85 4.59 -5.58
C PHE A 74 -14.23 3.81 -6.85
N PHE A 75 -15.50 3.58 -7.14
CA PHE A 75 -15.89 2.66 -8.23
C PHE A 75 -16.52 3.35 -9.43
N GLU A 76 -17.10 4.53 -9.25
CA GLU A 76 -17.71 5.28 -10.36
C GLU A 76 -16.78 6.34 -10.95
N ARG A 77 -16.16 7.18 -10.12
CA ARG A 77 -15.18 8.17 -10.60
C ARG A 77 -13.84 7.54 -10.97
N SER A 78 -13.47 6.43 -10.31
CA SER A 78 -12.20 5.74 -10.54
C SER A 78 -12.39 4.42 -11.30
N ARG A 79 -13.26 4.40 -12.32
CA ARG A 79 -13.59 3.19 -13.12
C ARG A 79 -12.39 2.56 -13.81
N GLU A 80 -11.40 3.36 -14.18
CA GLU A 80 -10.19 2.91 -14.86
C GLU A 80 -9.13 2.34 -13.89
N THR A 81 -9.29 2.54 -12.58
CA THR A 81 -8.35 2.01 -11.58
C THR A 81 -8.47 0.50 -11.49
N VAL A 82 -7.33 -0.18 -11.54
CA VAL A 82 -7.23 -1.61 -11.24
C VAL A 82 -7.13 -1.81 -9.74
N TYR A 83 -8.05 -2.57 -9.17
CA TYR A 83 -8.07 -2.91 -7.74
C TYR A 83 -7.40 -4.26 -7.52
N VAL A 84 -6.43 -4.32 -6.60
CA VAL A 84 -5.80 -5.58 -6.17
C VAL A 84 -6.06 -5.77 -4.69
N VAL A 85 -6.96 -6.70 -4.36
CA VAL A 85 -7.43 -6.94 -3.00
C VAL A 85 -6.74 -8.13 -2.37
N TRP A 86 -6.25 -7.98 -1.14
CA TRP A 86 -5.57 -9.03 -0.40
C TRP A 86 -6.17 -9.22 0.99
N GLY A 87 -6.03 -10.41 1.56
CA GLY A 87 -6.54 -10.73 2.89
C GLY A 87 -6.43 -12.21 3.24
N PRO A 88 -6.82 -12.60 4.46
CA PRO A 88 -6.75 -13.98 4.91
C PRO A 88 -7.74 -14.86 4.12
N ALA A 89 -7.35 -16.12 3.89
CA ALA A 89 -8.13 -17.10 3.12
C ALA A 89 -9.60 -17.18 3.54
N LYS A 90 -9.89 -17.18 4.86
CA LYS A 90 -11.28 -17.19 5.38
C LYS A 90 -12.14 -16.03 4.88
N LYS A 91 -11.56 -14.86 4.61
CA LYS A 91 -12.27 -13.66 4.15
C LYS A 91 -12.35 -13.58 2.62
N MET A 92 -11.31 -14.09 1.94
CA MET A 92 -11.12 -13.98 0.50
C MET A 92 -11.47 -15.25 -0.30
N SER A 93 -11.79 -16.35 0.37
CA SER A 93 -12.05 -17.66 -0.26
C SER A 93 -13.15 -17.55 -1.32
N ARG A 94 -12.86 -18.06 -2.53
CA ARG A 94 -13.82 -18.12 -3.63
C ARG A 94 -14.80 -19.28 -3.43
N GLU A 95 -14.25 -20.46 -3.11
CA GLU A 95 -15.01 -21.69 -2.90
C GLU A 95 -15.99 -21.58 -1.73
N LYS A 96 -15.52 -21.07 -0.59
CA LYS A 96 -16.35 -20.90 0.62
C LYS A 96 -17.10 -19.58 0.64
N ALA A 97 -17.07 -18.84 -0.48
CA ALA A 97 -17.65 -17.52 -0.65
C ALA A 97 -17.39 -16.61 0.57
N GLY A 98 -16.12 -16.35 0.88
CA GLY A 98 -15.71 -15.52 2.01
C GLY A 98 -16.41 -14.14 2.00
N PRO A 99 -16.68 -13.54 3.16
CA PRO A 99 -17.51 -12.33 3.24
C PRO A 99 -16.95 -11.15 2.43
N THR A 100 -15.62 -10.97 2.40
CA THR A 100 -15.00 -9.93 1.58
C THR A 100 -15.13 -10.25 0.11
N TYR A 101 -14.87 -11.51 -0.30
CA TYR A 101 -15.04 -11.94 -1.69
C TYR A 101 -16.48 -11.72 -2.20
N ARG A 102 -17.49 -12.12 -1.43
CA ARG A 102 -18.90 -11.87 -1.77
C ARG A 102 -19.23 -10.38 -1.92
N ALA A 103 -18.66 -9.54 -1.06
CA ALA A 103 -18.86 -8.10 -1.17
C ALA A 103 -18.25 -7.54 -2.47
N LEU A 104 -17.08 -8.03 -2.88
CA LEU A 104 -16.45 -7.64 -4.15
C LEU A 104 -17.25 -8.12 -5.37
N LEU A 105 -17.85 -9.32 -5.32
CA LEU A 105 -18.73 -9.79 -6.40
C LEU A 105 -19.89 -8.83 -6.63
N LYS A 106 -20.57 -8.39 -5.56
CA LYS A 106 -21.65 -7.39 -5.65
C LYS A 106 -21.19 -6.06 -6.24
N VAL A 107 -19.93 -5.66 -5.99
CA VAL A 107 -19.37 -4.43 -6.58
C VAL A 107 -19.17 -4.62 -8.08
N VAL A 108 -18.58 -5.73 -8.52
CA VAL A 108 -18.36 -6.00 -9.96
C VAL A 108 -19.69 -6.13 -10.71
N GLU A 109 -20.70 -6.74 -10.10
CA GLU A 109 -22.07 -6.79 -10.65
C GLU A 109 -22.68 -5.38 -10.81
N LYS A 110 -22.45 -4.49 -9.83
CA LYS A 110 -23.00 -3.13 -9.82
C LYS A 110 -22.26 -2.17 -10.75
N TYR A 111 -20.95 -2.34 -10.94
CA TYR A 111 -20.09 -1.48 -11.77
C TYR A 111 -19.46 -2.29 -12.91
N PRO A 112 -20.19 -2.57 -14.00
CA PRO A 112 -19.65 -3.26 -15.16
C PRO A 112 -18.39 -2.57 -15.70
N GLY A 113 -17.37 -3.37 -16.02
CA GLY A 113 -16.08 -2.87 -16.51
C GLY A 113 -15.06 -2.54 -15.42
N LEU A 114 -15.45 -2.50 -14.14
CA LEU A 114 -14.52 -2.31 -13.03
C LEU A 114 -13.57 -3.51 -12.92
N GLN A 115 -12.27 -3.23 -12.85
CA GLN A 115 -11.24 -4.27 -12.77
C GLN A 115 -10.86 -4.56 -11.30
N ILE A 116 -11.39 -5.64 -10.73
CA ILE A 116 -11.03 -6.10 -9.38
C ILE A 116 -10.35 -7.47 -9.44
N TYR A 117 -9.12 -7.53 -8.95
CA TYR A 117 -8.33 -8.73 -8.77
C TYR A 117 -8.17 -9.05 -7.29
N THR A 118 -8.01 -10.33 -6.96
CA THR A 118 -7.70 -10.79 -5.60
C THR A 118 -6.39 -11.57 -5.62
N LEU A 119 -5.51 -11.36 -4.63
CA LEU A 119 -4.35 -12.23 -4.47
C LEU A 119 -4.80 -13.68 -4.23
N THR A 120 -4.10 -14.62 -4.88
CA THR A 120 -4.29 -16.05 -4.65
C THR A 120 -3.63 -16.47 -3.35
N GLU A 121 -4.01 -17.63 -2.81
CA GLU A 121 -3.35 -18.20 -1.63
C GLU A 121 -1.84 -18.43 -1.87
N GLN A 122 -1.47 -18.83 -3.09
CA GLN A 122 -0.07 -18.98 -3.50
C GLN A 122 0.69 -17.64 -3.50
N LYS A 123 0.11 -16.57 -4.03
CA LYS A 123 0.75 -15.24 -4.01
C LYS A 123 0.80 -14.65 -2.59
N MET A 124 -0.19 -14.96 -1.74
CA MET A 124 -0.14 -14.62 -0.32
C MET A 124 1.02 -15.36 0.38
N ALA A 125 1.18 -16.66 0.17
CA ALA A 125 2.30 -17.44 0.71
C ALA A 125 3.65 -16.92 0.21
N TYR A 126 3.77 -16.59 -1.08
CA TYR A 126 4.97 -15.97 -1.64
C TYR A 126 5.37 -14.67 -0.91
N CYS A 127 4.40 -13.79 -0.62
CA CYS A 127 4.66 -12.56 0.12
C CYS A 127 5.14 -12.83 1.56
N ASP A 128 4.66 -13.91 2.17
CA ASP A 128 5.03 -14.34 3.53
C ASP A 128 6.44 -14.93 3.56
N ASP A 129 6.74 -15.81 2.59
CA ASP A 129 8.04 -16.46 2.44
C ASP A 129 9.12 -15.44 2.12
N LEU A 130 8.83 -14.46 1.26
CA LEU A 130 9.76 -13.37 0.97
C LEU A 130 10.08 -12.57 2.23
N PHE A 131 9.08 -12.27 3.07
CA PHE A 131 9.31 -11.56 4.33
C PHE A 131 10.16 -12.42 5.28
N GLN A 132 9.81 -13.70 5.44
CA GLN A 132 10.58 -14.61 6.28
C GLN A 132 12.03 -14.74 5.84
N ASN A 133 12.28 -14.84 4.53
CA ASN A 133 13.63 -14.96 3.98
C ASN A 133 14.45 -13.68 4.17
N GLU A 134 13.80 -12.51 4.04
CA GLU A 134 14.46 -11.22 4.20
C GLU A 134 14.73 -10.84 5.66
N THR A 135 13.96 -11.38 6.62
CA THR A 135 14.04 -10.92 8.02
C THR A 135 14.34 -12.03 9.02
N GLY A 136 14.32 -13.29 8.61
CA GLY A 136 14.35 -14.46 9.49
C GLY A 136 13.12 -14.60 10.38
N LYS A 137 12.07 -13.79 10.18
CA LYS A 137 10.87 -13.77 11.06
C LYS A 137 9.69 -14.40 10.34
N ASN A 138 9.17 -15.49 10.89
CA ASN A 138 7.92 -16.06 10.42
C ASN A 138 6.73 -15.31 11.04
N ARG A 139 5.94 -14.63 10.19
CA ARG A 139 4.80 -13.84 10.68
C ARG A 139 3.67 -14.68 11.25
N MET A 140 3.45 -15.88 10.70
CA MET A 140 2.41 -16.81 11.16
C MET A 140 2.72 -17.32 12.57
N LYS A 141 4.00 -17.62 12.86
CA LYS A 141 4.47 -18.01 14.19
C LYS A 141 4.43 -16.84 15.19
N SER A 142 4.80 -15.64 14.74
CA SER A 142 4.79 -14.44 15.61
C SER A 142 3.41 -13.77 15.74
N GLY A 143 2.42 -14.22 14.98
CA GLY A 143 1.09 -13.59 14.93
C GLY A 143 1.11 -12.14 14.45
N SER A 144 2.10 -11.74 13.64
CA SER A 144 2.21 -10.39 13.08
C SER A 144 1.64 -10.30 11.66
N PHE A 145 1.33 -9.09 11.22
CA PHE A 145 0.75 -8.81 9.91
C PHE A 145 1.71 -8.01 9.03
N LEU A 146 1.71 -8.32 7.73
CA LEU A 146 2.35 -7.49 6.72
C LEU A 146 1.45 -6.28 6.42
N SER A 147 2.06 -5.15 6.13
CA SER A 147 1.32 -3.95 5.74
C SER A 147 0.83 -4.04 4.29
N THR A 148 -0.17 -3.24 3.92
CA THR A 148 -0.50 -3.04 2.50
C THR A 148 0.70 -2.49 1.71
N GLY A 149 1.60 -1.74 2.37
CA GLY A 149 2.85 -1.25 1.77
C GLY A 149 3.76 -2.38 1.30
N TRP A 150 3.86 -3.47 2.06
CA TRP A 150 4.59 -4.68 1.66
C TRP A 150 4.06 -5.28 0.37
N PHE A 151 2.75 -5.55 0.30
CA PHE A 151 2.12 -6.11 -0.90
C PHE A 151 2.23 -5.16 -2.09
N THR A 152 2.12 -3.85 -1.86
CA THR A 152 2.21 -2.84 -2.92
C THR A 152 3.63 -2.72 -3.47
N MET A 153 4.65 -2.79 -2.62
CA MET A 153 6.05 -2.76 -3.04
C MET A 153 6.39 -3.98 -3.89
N ILE A 154 5.96 -5.18 -3.47
CA ILE A 154 6.14 -6.42 -4.26
C ILE A 154 5.45 -6.29 -5.62
N LEU A 155 4.21 -5.81 -5.65
CA LEU A 155 3.48 -5.60 -6.90
C LEU A 155 4.16 -4.55 -7.79
N ALA A 156 4.66 -3.45 -7.21
CA ALA A 156 5.38 -2.41 -7.95
C ALA A 156 6.65 -2.97 -8.61
N MET A 157 7.40 -3.83 -7.90
CA MET A 157 8.59 -4.48 -8.47
C MET A 157 8.28 -5.48 -9.59
N GLU A 158 7.05 -6.02 -9.65
CA GLU A 158 6.60 -6.89 -10.76
C GLU A 158 6.03 -6.08 -11.94
N LEU A 159 5.49 -4.89 -11.69
CA LEU A 159 4.80 -4.07 -12.68
C LEU A 159 5.63 -2.91 -13.24
N CYS A 160 6.78 -2.59 -12.67
CA CYS A 160 7.49 -1.34 -12.96
C CYS A 160 8.99 -1.56 -13.23
N GLU A 161 9.55 -0.87 -14.23
CA GLU A 161 11.01 -0.81 -14.43
C GLU A 161 11.69 0.06 -13.37
N GLN A 162 11.03 1.17 -12.98
CA GLN A 162 11.45 2.08 -11.91
C GLN A 162 10.28 2.42 -10.98
N VAL A 163 10.55 2.49 -9.68
CA VAL A 163 9.57 2.86 -8.65
C VAL A 163 10.04 4.08 -7.86
N SER A 164 9.35 5.21 -8.05
CA SER A 164 9.49 6.43 -7.24
C SER A 164 8.54 6.34 -6.04
N VAL A 165 9.07 6.34 -4.81
CA VAL A 165 8.30 6.18 -3.57
C VAL A 165 8.08 7.51 -2.88
N PHE A 166 6.82 7.82 -2.58
CA PHE A 166 6.38 9.06 -1.94
C PHE A 166 5.66 8.79 -0.62
N GLY A 167 5.93 9.60 0.39
CA GLY A 167 5.32 9.55 1.71
C GLY A 167 5.83 8.42 2.60
N MET A 168 7.06 7.92 2.41
CA MET A 168 7.58 6.82 3.24
C MET A 168 8.87 7.21 3.92
N VAL A 169 8.87 7.28 5.26
CA VAL A 169 10.09 7.46 6.06
C VAL A 169 10.91 6.18 6.15
N ASN A 170 12.22 6.31 6.35
CA ASN A 170 13.14 5.18 6.51
C ASN A 170 12.94 4.45 7.86
N ASP A 171 13.63 3.34 8.05
CA ASP A 171 13.52 2.47 9.23
C ASP A 171 14.09 3.08 10.52
N ASN A 172 14.95 4.10 10.43
CA ASN A 172 15.54 4.77 11.58
C ASN A 172 14.89 6.12 11.93
N TYR A 173 14.09 6.70 11.02
CA TYR A 173 13.50 8.03 11.15
C TYR A 173 12.82 8.27 12.51
N CYS A 174 11.96 7.35 12.96
CA CYS A 174 11.23 7.47 14.22
C CYS A 174 12.10 7.29 15.49
N ARG A 175 13.40 7.07 15.35
CA ARG A 175 14.38 7.03 16.45
C ARG A 175 15.28 8.26 16.46
N GLU A 176 15.25 9.08 15.41
CA GLU A 176 16.03 10.31 15.32
C GLU A 176 15.45 11.36 16.26
N LYS A 177 16.31 12.12 16.95
CA LYS A 177 15.84 13.09 17.97
C LYS A 177 15.00 14.23 17.40
N ASN A 178 15.20 14.58 16.13
CA ASN A 178 14.62 15.75 15.48
C ASN A 178 13.62 15.39 14.37
N HIS A 179 13.06 14.18 14.39
CA HIS A 179 12.05 13.80 13.40
C HIS A 179 10.80 14.67 13.55
N SER A 180 10.18 15.05 12.43
CA SER A 180 8.90 15.77 12.46
C SER A 180 7.78 14.86 12.97
N SER A 181 6.88 15.41 13.75
CA SER A 181 5.61 14.76 14.13
C SER A 181 4.57 15.10 13.08
N VAL A 182 4.00 14.07 12.46
CA VAL A 182 2.96 14.18 11.44
C VAL A 182 1.84 13.18 11.73
N PRO A 183 0.61 13.42 11.24
CA PRO A 183 -0.45 12.43 11.30
C PRO A 183 -0.04 11.09 10.68
N TYR A 184 -0.56 9.99 11.23
CA TYR A 184 -0.33 8.64 10.69
C TYR A 184 -0.81 8.52 9.23
N HIS A 185 -1.94 9.16 8.90
CA HIS A 185 -2.42 9.29 7.54
C HIS A 185 -2.65 10.75 7.16
N TYR A 186 -2.33 11.15 5.91
CA TYR A 186 -2.54 12.52 5.44
C TYR A 186 -4.02 12.94 5.42
N PHE A 187 -4.94 11.97 5.31
CA PHE A 187 -6.38 12.21 5.17
C PHE A 187 -7.17 12.02 6.45
N GLU A 188 -6.52 11.63 7.55
CA GLU A 188 -7.17 11.53 8.85
C GLU A 188 -6.94 12.81 9.65
N LYS A 189 -7.91 13.19 10.50
CA LYS A 189 -7.90 14.43 11.29
C LYS A 189 -6.87 14.42 12.44
N GLY A 190 -5.64 13.97 12.21
CA GLY A 190 -4.54 14.01 13.18
C GLY A 190 -4.75 13.18 14.44
N ARG A 191 -5.63 12.16 14.42
CA ARG A 191 -5.95 11.36 15.60
C ARG A 191 -4.79 10.50 16.09
N LEU A 192 -3.92 10.09 15.18
CA LEU A 192 -2.78 9.24 15.44
C LEU A 192 -1.52 9.89 14.85
N ASP A 193 -0.41 9.79 15.57
CA ASP A 193 0.92 10.22 15.11
C ASP A 193 1.62 9.07 14.36
N GLU A 194 2.32 9.39 13.28
CA GLU A 194 3.01 8.40 12.43
C GLU A 194 3.98 7.53 13.24
N CYS A 195 4.94 8.16 13.93
CA CYS A 195 6.01 7.45 14.59
C CYS A 195 5.53 6.69 15.83
N LYS A 196 4.60 7.25 16.61
CA LYS A 196 3.97 6.53 17.73
C LYS A 196 3.25 5.27 17.24
N THR A 197 2.52 5.37 16.12
CA THR A 197 1.82 4.22 15.53
C THR A 197 2.82 3.17 15.03
N TYR A 198 3.85 3.58 14.29
CA TYR A 198 4.88 2.67 13.80
C TYR A 198 5.59 1.92 14.93
N LEU A 199 6.04 2.63 15.98
CA LEU A 199 6.72 2.02 17.11
C LEU A 199 5.81 1.09 17.93
N ALA A 200 4.55 1.47 18.14
CA ALA A 200 3.57 0.64 18.84
C ALA A 200 3.32 -0.68 18.10
N HIS A 201 3.08 -0.62 16.79
CA HIS A 201 2.86 -1.82 15.97
C HIS A 201 4.13 -2.68 15.86
N GLU A 202 5.31 -2.05 15.67
CA GLU A 202 6.58 -2.76 15.56
C GLU A 202 6.88 -3.59 16.82
N ARG A 203 6.59 -3.02 18.01
CA ARG A 203 6.84 -3.66 19.31
C ARG A 203 5.73 -4.60 19.77
N ALA A 204 4.55 -4.54 19.17
CA ALA A 204 3.42 -5.36 19.60
C ALA A 204 3.76 -6.86 19.48
N PRO A 205 3.52 -7.66 20.55
CA PRO A 205 3.91 -9.07 20.59
C PRO A 205 3.08 -9.92 19.63
N ARG A 206 1.82 -9.54 19.38
CA ARG A 206 0.91 -10.16 18.40
C ARG A 206 0.03 -9.08 17.77
N ALA A 207 -0.56 -9.38 16.62
CA ALA A 207 -1.47 -8.53 15.85
C ALA A 207 -0.91 -7.16 15.41
N GLY A 208 0.38 -6.90 15.65
CA GLY A 208 1.09 -5.73 15.15
C GLY A 208 1.53 -5.87 13.70
N HIS A 209 1.75 -4.73 13.07
CA HIS A 209 2.45 -4.66 11.79
C HIS A 209 3.94 -4.51 12.02
N ARG A 210 4.76 -4.98 11.08
CA ARG A 210 6.23 -4.87 11.16
C ARG A 210 6.73 -3.73 10.28
N PHE A 211 6.14 -2.55 10.42
CA PHE A 211 6.37 -1.40 9.54
C PHE A 211 7.84 -0.98 9.44
N ILE A 212 8.58 -1.02 10.55
CA ILE A 212 10.00 -0.63 10.58
C ILE A 212 10.85 -1.76 10.00
N THR A 213 10.55 -3.01 10.38
CA THR A 213 11.23 -4.18 9.77
C THR A 213 11.03 -4.19 8.25
N GLU A 214 9.83 -3.95 7.73
CA GLU A 214 9.53 -3.88 6.28
C GLU A 214 10.33 -2.77 5.59
N LYS A 215 10.41 -1.57 6.17
CA LYS A 215 11.21 -0.46 5.63
C LYS A 215 12.70 -0.80 5.55
N ALA A 216 13.23 -1.50 6.55
CA ALA A 216 14.62 -1.97 6.51
C ALA A 216 14.87 -2.97 5.38
N VAL A 217 13.88 -3.78 5.01
CA VAL A 217 13.94 -4.63 3.80
C VAL A 217 13.94 -3.75 2.54
N PHE A 218 13.02 -2.78 2.45
CA PHE A 218 12.94 -1.92 1.27
C PHE A 218 14.22 -1.12 1.03
N SER A 219 14.88 -0.66 2.10
CA SER A 219 16.20 -0.01 2.03
C SER A 219 17.25 -0.92 1.36
N ARG A 220 17.24 -2.23 1.68
CA ARG A 220 18.13 -3.20 1.03
C ARG A 220 17.73 -3.52 -0.41
N TRP A 221 16.44 -3.50 -0.72
CA TRP A 221 15.96 -3.70 -2.09
C TRP A 221 16.33 -2.53 -2.99
N ALA A 222 16.26 -1.29 -2.51
CA ALA A 222 16.66 -0.10 -3.27
C ALA A 222 18.12 -0.16 -3.74
N LYS A 223 19.02 -0.76 -2.95
CA LYS A 223 20.42 -0.95 -3.35
C LYS A 223 20.63 -1.96 -4.50
N LYS A 224 19.60 -2.73 -4.85
CA LYS A 224 19.67 -3.82 -5.84
C LYS A 224 18.68 -3.67 -6.99
N ARG A 225 17.74 -2.73 -6.88
CA ARG A 225 16.61 -2.54 -7.79
C ARG A 225 16.38 -1.04 -7.98
N ASN A 226 15.77 -0.64 -9.07
CA ASN A 226 15.52 0.77 -9.37
C ASN A 226 14.33 1.32 -8.55
N ILE A 227 14.51 1.45 -7.23
CA ILE A 227 13.54 1.98 -6.28
C ILE A 227 14.13 3.24 -5.67
N VAL A 228 13.48 4.38 -5.91
CA VAL A 228 13.94 5.70 -5.46
C VAL A 228 12.96 6.26 -4.43
N PHE A 229 13.38 6.34 -3.18
CA PHE A 229 12.62 7.03 -2.14
C PHE A 229 12.76 8.54 -2.36
N THR A 230 11.70 9.16 -2.88
CA THR A 230 11.72 10.56 -3.33
C THR A 230 11.30 11.51 -2.22
N HIS A 231 10.30 11.12 -1.41
CA HIS A 231 9.82 11.97 -0.32
C HIS A 231 9.37 11.16 0.91
N PRO A 232 9.97 11.40 2.09
CA PRO A 232 11.30 12.00 2.25
C PRO A 232 12.36 11.17 1.52
N SER A 233 13.45 11.81 1.09
CA SER A 233 14.56 11.11 0.45
C SER A 233 15.32 10.24 1.46
N TRP A 234 15.63 8.98 1.10
CA TRP A 234 16.45 8.12 1.94
C TRP A 234 17.92 8.27 1.52
N ALA A 235 18.80 8.61 2.45
CA ALA A 235 20.24 8.69 2.17
C ALA A 235 20.80 7.27 1.90
N GLY A 236 21.43 7.09 0.72
CA GLY A 236 22.13 5.84 0.37
C GLY A 236 21.25 4.73 -0.23
N GLY A 237 20.22 5.11 -0.99
CA GLY A 237 19.51 4.22 -1.92
C GLY A 237 20.40 3.80 -3.09
#